data_AF-X1DYT6-F1
#
_entry.id   AF-X1DYT6-F1
#
_cell.length_a   1.000
_cell.length_b   1.000
_cell.length_c   1.000
_cell.angle_alpha   90.00
_cell.angle_beta   90.00
_cell.angle_gamma   90.00
#
_symmetry.space_group_name_H-M   'P 1'
#
loop_
_entity.id
_entity.type
_entity.pdbx_description
1 polymer ?
#
loop_
_entity_poly.entity_id
_entity_poly.type
_entity_poly.pdbx_seq_one_letter_code
_entity_poly.pdbx_strand_id
1 'polypeptide(L)' 'MEEDNILTIEKVDGRRRCPSCAEEHKNMIHESTDKANIISDYPRVYGKKYRCGRCGQEWREK' A
#
# COMPACT_ATOMS: atom_id res chain seq x y z
N MET A 1 15.43 14.50 -4.54
CA MET A 1 14.83 13.39 -3.77
C MET A 1 13.40 13.30 -4.25
N GLU A 2 13.04 12.25 -4.97
CA GLU A 2 11.65 12.05 -5.41
C GLU A 2 10.80 11.81 -4.17
N GLU A 3 9.96 12.78 -3.83
CA GLU A 3 8.89 12.59 -2.85
C GLU A 3 7.95 11.52 -3.40
N ASP A 4 8.14 10.29 -2.92
CA ASP A 4 7.28 9.13 -3.17
C ASP A 4 5.88 9.44 -2.63
N ASN A 5 5.08 10.12 -3.47
CA ASN A 5 3.72 10.57 -3.23
C ASN A 5 2.75 9.38 -3.27
N ILE A 6 3.06 8.34 -2.49
CA ILE A 6 2.24 7.15 -2.42
C ILE A 6 0.99 7.44 -1.59
N LEU A 7 -0.16 7.10 -2.16
CA LEU A 7 -1.46 7.38 -1.58
C LEU A 7 -1.57 6.68 -0.22
N THR A 8 -1.88 7.41 0.85
CA THR A 8 -2.11 6.81 2.16
C THR A 8 -3.61 6.79 2.45
N ILE A 9 -4.17 5.60 2.64
CA ILE A 9 -5.60 5.40 2.94
C ILE A 9 -5.77 4.83 4.34
N GLU A 10 -6.93 5.08 4.93
CA GLU A 10 -7.33 4.43 6.18
C GLU A 10 -7.63 2.95 5.92
N LYS A 11 -7.28 2.11 6.88
CA LYS A 11 -7.58 0.68 6.82
C LYS A 11 -9.10 0.46 6.73
N VAL A 12 -9.55 0.00 5.57
CA VAL A 12 -10.96 -0.32 5.34
C VAL A 12 -11.29 -1.65 6.00
N ASP A 13 -12.29 -1.68 6.88
CA ASP A 13 -12.78 -2.92 7.49
C ASP A 13 -13.55 -3.73 6.43
N GLY A 14 -12.95 -4.82 5.93
CA GLY A 14 -13.54 -5.67 4.90
C GLY A 14 -12.58 -6.12 3.80
N ARG A 15 -13.11 -6.31 2.58
CA ARG A 15 -12.32 -6.73 1.42
C ARG A 15 -11.50 -5.55 0.90
N ARG A 16 -10.17 -5.70 0.84
CA ARG A 16 -9.25 -4.68 0.33
C ARG A 16 -9.63 -4.33 -1.12
N ARG A 17 -9.87 -3.04 -1.38
CA ARG A 17 -10.19 -2.52 -2.72
C ARG A 17 -9.16 -1.48 -3.13
N CYS A 18 -8.81 -1.46 -4.41
CA CYS A 18 -7.97 -0.41 -4.94
C CYS A 18 -8.70 0.95 -4.83
N PRO A 19 -8.06 2.01 -4.28
CA PRO A 19 -8.69 3.32 -4.14
C PRO A 19 -8.93 4.03 -5.48
N SER A 20 -8.25 3.61 -6.55
CA SER A 20 -8.34 4.23 -7.87
C SER A 20 -9.36 3.54 -8.79
N CYS A 21 -9.34 2.21 -8.86
CA CYS A 21 -10.20 1.44 -9.78
C CYS A 21 -11.22 0.54 -9.08
N ALA A 22 -11.32 0.61 -7.75
CA ALA A 22 -12.19 -0.22 -6.91
C ALA A 22 -11.96 -1.75 -7.06
N GLU A 23 -10.82 -2.17 -7.63
CA GLU A 23 -10.48 -3.58 -7.81
C GLU A 23 -10.42 -4.30 -6.47
N GLU A 24 -11.20 -5.37 -6.34
CA GLU A 24 -11.37 -6.13 -5.09
C GLU A 24 -10.78 -7.55 -5.18
N HIS A 25 -10.35 -7.97 -6.38
CA HIS A 25 -9.69 -9.25 -6.56
C HIS A 25 -8.32 -9.25 -5.88
N LYS A 26 -8.18 -10.04 -4.81
CA LYS A 26 -6.92 -10.20 -4.06
C LYS A 26 -5.74 -10.58 -4.94
N ASN A 27 -5.96 -11.39 -5.97
CA ASN A 27 -4.91 -11.79 -6.93
C ASN A 27 -4.34 -10.61 -7.74
N MET A 28 -5.11 -9.53 -7.86
CA MET A 28 -4.68 -8.30 -8.53
C MET A 28 -4.03 -7.31 -7.56
N ILE A 29 -4.02 -7.56 -6.25
CA ILE A 29 -3.43 -6.63 -5.26
C ILE A 29 -2.17 -7.27 -4.69
N HIS A 30 -1.02 -6.77 -5.13
CA HIS A 30 0.28 -7.24 -4.67
C HIS A 30 0.68 -6.49 -3.40
N GLU A 31 0.94 -7.23 -2.32
CA GLU A 31 1.51 -6.71 -1.08
C GLU A 31 3.05 -6.71 -1.18
N SER A 32 3.69 -5.63 -0.75
CA SER A 32 5.16 -5.53 -0.69
C SER A 32 5.60 -4.68 0.48
N THR A 33 6.82 -4.91 0.95
CA THR A 33 7.41 -4.12 2.05
C THR A 33 7.86 -2.77 1.52
N ASP A 34 7.42 -1.72 2.20
CA ASP A 34 7.78 -0.34 1.89
C ASP A 34 8.99 0.08 2.72
N LYS A 35 10.17 0.10 2.10
CA LYS A 35 11.41 0.48 2.77
C LYS A 35 11.53 1.99 3.02
N ALA A 36 10.65 2.80 2.42
CA ALA A 36 10.62 4.25 2.62
C ALA A 36 9.82 4.63 3.88
N ASN A 37 8.85 3.80 4.26
CA ASN A 37 8.05 3.96 5.47
C ASN A 37 8.64 3.14 6.62
N ILE A 38 9.48 3.75 7.44
CA ILE A 38 10.03 3.12 8.64
C ILE A 38 9.05 3.36 9.80
N ILE A 39 8.35 2.32 10.23
CA ILE A 39 7.41 2.36 11.37
C ILE A 39 8.19 2.43 12.69
N SER A 40 9.30 1.70 12.77
CA SER A 40 10.17 1.66 13.95
C SER A 40 11.61 1.54 13.48
N ASP A 41 12.52 2.32 14.05
CA ASP A 41 13.93 2.27 13.71
C ASP A 41 14.65 1.10 14.43
N TYR A 42 14.24 0.82 15.68
CA TYR A 42 14.82 -0.26 16.50
C TYR A 42 13.77 -0.97 17.38
N PRO A 43 13.37 -2.22 17.08
CA PRO A 43 13.77 -3.04 15.92
C PRO A 43 13.27 -2.42 14.61
N ARG A 44 14.02 -2.61 13.51
CA ARG A 44 13.70 -2.00 12.22
C ARG A 44 12.47 -2.64 11.59
N VAL A 45 11.33 -1.94 11.66
CA VAL A 45 10.06 -2.36 11.08
C VAL A 45 9.71 -1.44 9.94
N TYR A 46 9.57 -2.03 8.75
CA TYR A 46 9.10 -1.33 7.56
C TYR A 46 7.59 -1.47 7.42
N GLY A 47 6.96 -0.44 6.87
CA GLY A 47 5.55 -0.45 6.51
C GLY A 47 5.24 -1.38 5.35
N LYS A 48 3.96 -1.61 5.12
CA LYS A 48 3.46 -2.33 3.95
C LYS A 48 2.96 -1.34 2.92
N LYS A 49 3.20 -1.67 1.65
CA LYS A 49 2.55 -1.02 0.50
C LYS A 49 1.80 -2.05 -0.34
N TYR A 50 0.79 -1.56 -1.03
CA TYR A 50 -0.07 -2.30 -1.91
C TYR A 50 0.03 -1.75 -3.32
N ARG A 51 0.04 -2.64 -4.30
CA ARG A 51 0.03 -2.27 -5.71
C ARG A 51 -1.10 -2.99 -6.44
N CYS A 52 -1.93 -2.23 -7.16
CA CYS A 52 -2.94 -2.80 -8.04
C CYS A 52 -2.30 -3.23 -9.36
N GLY A 53 -2.50 -4.48 -9.76
CA GLY A 53 -2.09 -5.05 -11.05
C GLY A 53 -2.97 -4.61 -12.22
N ARG A 54 -4.14 -3.99 -11.96
CA ARG A 54 -5.05 -3.50 -13.01
C ARG A 54 -4.73 -2.07 -13.45
N CYS A 55 -4.65 -1.12 -12.51
CA CYS A 55 -4.39 0.28 -12.81
C CYS A 55 -2.97 0.74 -12.46
N GLY A 56 -2.18 -0.10 -11.78
CA GLY A 56 -0.82 0.25 -11.35
C GLY A 56 -0.75 1.10 -10.08
N GLN A 57 -1.88 1.55 -9.52
CA GLN A 57 -1.91 2.40 -8.34
C GLN A 57 -1.18 1.74 -7.16
N GLU A 58 -0.28 2.50 -6.53
CA GLU A 58 0.36 2.13 -5.28
C GLU A 58 -0.26 2.92 -4.12
N TRP A 59 -0.53 2.24 -3.00
CA TRP A 59 -1.04 2.88 -1.79
C TRP A 59 -0.53 2.18 -0.52
N ARG A 60 -0.57 2.91 0.59
CA ARG A 60 -0.28 2.43 1.94
C ARG A 60 -1.58 2.44 2.75
N GLU A 61 -1.74 1.46 3.62
CA GLU A 61 -2.80 1.46 4.63
C GLU A 61 -2.18 1.95 5.95
N LYS A 62 -2.75 2.99 6.55
CA LYS A 62 -2.39 3.50 7.87
C LYS A 62 -3.43 3.08 8.92
#